data_AF-A0AAD8M1A7-F1
#
_entry.id   AF-A0AAD8M1A7-F1
#
_cell.length_a   1.000
_cell.length_b   1.000
_cell.length_c   1.000
_cell.angle_alpha   90.00
_cell.angle_beta   90.00
_cell.angle_gamma   90.00
#
_symmetry.space_group_name_H-M   'P 1'
#
loop_
_entity.id
_entity.type
_entity.pdbx_description
1 polymer ?
#
loop_
_entity_poly.entity_id
_entity_poly.type
_entity_poly.pdbx_seq_one_letter_code
_entity_poly.pdbx_strand_id
1 'polypeptide(L)'
;MGPIKNDKHVFVLDGFGHFLEKATFNLGGMQWGLKKWEMGDCTGGALNICIHITWISDNGDINRTHIKIYLRNLKLNPGSKQDFNVNGKFNVDLGVLSANVFARFCRLRGYNVLYVCGTDEYGTATETKALEEGLTPKEICEKYHAIHKDIYKWFNISFDEFGRTSTPQQTEICQAIFTKLFENSWISENTMQQFMGKDNVPFHTVMFPSTLLGTGEKWTLVKSISVTEYLNYESGKFSKSKGVGVFGNDAKDTKIPAEVWRYYLLTNRPEVSDTLFTWKDLQAKLNSELLNNLGNFVNRVLSFIAKPKGRGYGSIVPDAPGAETHCLTKTLAEKVGKYVEQYLEDMEKIKLKQGLKTGMRISSEGNAYLQNTEFWKLYKEDEASCAIVIRTSVGLVYLIACLLEPFMPSFTMEFLPPFDQSSLDA
;
A
#
# COMPACT_ATOMS: atom_id res chain seq x y z
N MET A 1 -5.05 7.92 52.74
CA MET A 1 -5.42 7.16 51.53
C MET A 1 -5.06 8.03 50.33
N GLY A 2 -3.96 7.73 49.64
CA GLY A 2 -3.54 8.46 48.43
C GLY A 2 -4.21 7.87 47.18
N PRO A 3 -4.40 8.65 46.10
CA PRO A 3 -4.98 8.12 44.88
C PRO A 3 -3.93 7.38 44.06
N ILE A 4 -4.40 6.26 43.49
CA ILE A 4 -3.66 5.26 42.72
C ILE A 4 -3.27 5.82 41.35
N LYS A 5 -1.99 5.68 41.01
CA LYS A 5 -1.41 6.00 39.69
C LYS A 5 -1.92 5.01 38.63
N ASN A 6 -2.42 5.53 37.52
CA ASN A 6 -2.71 4.78 36.30
C ASN A 6 -1.50 4.87 35.36
N ASP A 7 -0.72 3.80 35.21
CA ASP A 7 0.31 3.68 34.18
C ASP A 7 0.28 2.25 33.61
N LYS A 8 -0.06 2.10 32.32
CA LYS A 8 0.11 0.86 31.54
C LYS A 8 0.66 1.24 30.17
N HIS A 9 1.95 0.97 29.97
CA HIS A 9 2.72 1.35 28.79
C HIS A 9 2.93 0.17 27.83
N VAL A 10 3.05 0.47 26.53
CA VAL A 10 3.27 -0.48 25.43
C VAL A 10 4.53 -0.03 24.65
N PHE A 11 5.59 -0.84 24.61
CA PHE A 11 6.95 -0.59 24.11
C PHE A 11 7.47 -1.58 23.04
N VAL A 12 7.93 -1.15 21.87
CA VAL A 12 8.43 -2.08 20.82
C VAL A 12 9.86 -1.71 20.40
N LEU A 13 10.84 -2.64 20.44
CA LEU A 13 12.13 -2.43 19.74
C LEU A 13 12.34 -3.25 18.49
N ASP A 14 12.15 -2.56 17.40
CA ASP A 14 13.12 -2.47 16.33
C ASP A 14 13.02 -1.02 15.86
N GLY A 15 13.83 -0.06 16.30
CA GLY A 15 13.71 1.30 15.73
C GLY A 15 12.42 2.13 15.99
N PHE A 16 11.40 1.64 16.71
CA PHE A 16 10.04 2.23 16.74
C PHE A 16 9.55 2.77 18.10
N GLY A 17 10.35 3.58 18.77
CA GLY A 17 10.03 4.15 20.07
C GLY A 17 8.91 5.20 20.05
N HIS A 18 8.83 5.99 18.97
CA HIS A 18 7.98 7.18 18.94
C HIS A 18 6.49 6.90 18.65
N PHE A 19 6.14 5.78 18.02
CA PHE A 19 4.91 5.72 17.21
C PHE A 19 3.72 4.92 17.77
N LEU A 20 3.83 4.34 18.97
CA LEU A 20 2.75 3.55 19.58
C LEU A 20 1.93 4.29 20.64
N GLU A 21 2.41 5.43 21.13
CA GLU A 21 1.78 6.13 22.27
C GLU A 21 0.50 6.89 21.87
N LYS A 22 0.39 7.38 20.63
CA LYS A 22 -0.83 8.06 20.16
C LYS A 22 -2.00 7.13 19.82
N ALA A 23 -1.78 5.83 19.69
CA ALA A 23 -2.82 4.87 19.29
C ALA A 23 -3.46 4.11 20.47
N THR A 24 -3.02 4.34 21.71
CA THR A 24 -3.52 3.62 22.90
C THR A 24 -4.50 4.41 23.76
N PHE A 25 -4.76 5.68 23.45
CA PHE A 25 -5.71 6.52 24.19
C PHE A 25 -7.17 6.30 23.74
N ASN A 26 -7.72 5.08 23.89
CA ASN A 26 -9.15 4.86 24.21
C ASN A 26 -9.60 3.38 24.23
N LEU A 27 -8.98 2.46 24.97
CA LEU A 27 -9.57 1.12 25.11
C LEU A 27 -9.53 0.59 26.56
N GLY A 28 -10.70 0.63 27.18
CA GLY A 28 -11.02 0.06 28.49
C GLY A 28 -10.63 -1.41 28.59
N GLY A 29 -10.00 -1.76 29.71
CA GLY A 29 -9.18 -2.96 29.86
C GLY A 29 -9.86 -4.30 29.63
N MET A 30 -9.14 -5.21 28.99
CA MET A 30 -9.33 -6.67 29.07
C MET A 30 -8.00 -7.41 28.81
N GLN A 31 -7.81 -8.57 29.46
CA GLN A 31 -6.60 -9.43 29.41
C GLN A 31 -6.75 -10.56 28.39
N TRP A 32 -5.66 -10.93 27.70
CA TRP A 32 -5.59 -12.08 26.77
C TRP A 32 -4.53 -13.12 27.17
N GLY A 33 -4.79 -14.40 26.81
CA GLY A 33 -3.95 -15.59 27.00
C GLY A 33 -3.68 -16.35 25.68
N LEU A 34 -2.55 -17.06 25.61
CA LEU A 34 -2.02 -17.73 24.42
C LEU A 34 -2.55 -19.17 24.25
N LYS A 35 -2.80 -19.59 23.00
CA LYS A 35 -2.84 -21.00 22.57
C LYS A 35 -1.74 -21.30 21.53
N LYS A 36 -1.22 -22.52 21.62
CA LYS A 36 -0.01 -23.10 21.00
C LYS A 36 -0.02 -23.08 19.45
N TRP A 37 1.16 -22.92 18.83
CA TRP A 37 1.38 -22.88 17.37
C TRP A 37 2.30 -24.02 16.90
N GLU A 38 2.11 -24.52 15.68
CA GLU A 38 2.97 -25.46 14.96
C GLU A 38 3.59 -24.76 13.72
N MET A 39 4.90 -24.94 13.49
CA MET A 39 5.65 -24.36 12.38
C MET A 39 5.52 -25.21 11.11
N GLY A 40 5.21 -24.57 9.98
CA GLY A 40 5.37 -25.14 8.64
C GLY A 40 6.67 -24.68 7.99
N ASP A 41 7.40 -25.61 7.37
CA ASP A 41 8.69 -25.39 6.72
C ASP A 41 8.63 -24.36 5.58
N CYS A 42 9.58 -23.40 5.60
CA CYS A 42 9.91 -22.56 4.45
C CYS A 42 11.41 -22.70 4.16
N THR A 43 11.76 -23.39 3.08
CA THR A 43 13.14 -23.54 2.59
C THR A 43 13.35 -22.75 1.29
N GLY A 44 14.37 -21.89 1.27
CA GLY A 44 15.02 -21.39 0.05
C GLY A 44 14.70 -19.95 -0.41
N GLY A 45 15.75 -19.16 -0.68
CA GLY A 45 15.72 -17.94 -1.51
C GLY A 45 15.81 -16.61 -0.76
N ALA A 46 16.73 -15.72 -1.17
CA ALA A 46 16.98 -14.41 -0.54
C ALA A 46 15.86 -13.40 -0.88
N LEU A 47 14.87 -13.32 0.00
CA LEU A 47 13.59 -12.62 -0.09
C LEU A 47 13.68 -11.22 0.54
N ASN A 48 13.16 -10.17 -0.10
CA ASN A 48 13.62 -8.84 0.29
C ASN A 48 12.57 -7.74 -0.03
N ILE A 49 12.14 -7.05 1.06
CA ILE A 49 10.98 -6.17 1.33
C ILE A 49 9.87 -6.89 2.12
N CYS A 50 9.88 -6.74 3.45
CA CYS A 50 8.92 -7.31 4.39
C CYS A 50 7.86 -6.26 4.76
N ILE A 51 6.61 -6.51 4.40
CA ILE A 51 5.44 -5.77 4.85
C ILE A 51 4.90 -6.50 6.09
N HIS A 52 4.90 -5.83 7.23
CA HIS A 52 4.31 -6.36 8.46
C HIS A 52 2.87 -5.92 8.53
N ILE A 53 1.96 -6.88 8.48
CA ILE A 53 0.53 -6.63 8.63
C ILE A 53 0.11 -7.33 9.91
N THR A 54 -0.10 -6.53 10.96
CA THR A 54 -0.69 -7.05 12.20
C THR A 54 -2.19 -6.81 12.15
N TRP A 55 -2.93 -7.92 12.08
CA TRP A 55 -4.39 -7.95 12.21
C TRP A 55 -4.75 -8.25 13.66
N ILE A 56 -5.27 -7.26 14.39
CA ILE A 56 -5.83 -7.46 15.72
C ILE A 56 -7.35 -7.56 15.55
N SER A 57 -7.86 -8.80 15.52
CA SER A 57 -9.30 -9.08 15.64
C SER A 57 -9.45 -9.99 16.83
N ASP A 58 -10.14 -9.50 17.85
CA ASP A 58 -10.49 -10.34 18.99
C ASP A 58 -11.90 -10.93 18.88
N ASN A 59 -12.76 -10.55 17.92
CA ASN A 59 -14.14 -11.07 17.87
C ASN A 59 -14.87 -11.02 16.50
N GLY A 60 -14.20 -10.87 15.36
CA GLY A 60 -14.88 -10.88 14.04
C GLY A 60 -15.75 -9.65 13.75
N ASP A 61 -15.73 -8.64 14.61
CA ASP A 61 -16.35 -7.34 14.41
C ASP A 61 -15.40 -6.42 13.62
N ILE A 62 -15.76 -6.11 12.37
CA ILE A 62 -14.96 -5.30 11.45
C ILE A 62 -14.64 -3.92 12.04
N ASN A 63 -15.53 -3.38 12.87
CA ASN A 63 -15.41 -2.05 13.48
C ASN A 63 -14.39 -2.02 14.63
N ARG A 64 -13.91 -3.19 15.08
CA ARG A 64 -12.89 -3.32 16.12
C ARG A 64 -11.56 -3.85 15.59
N THR A 65 -11.48 -4.20 14.31
CA THR A 65 -10.25 -4.68 13.69
C THR A 65 -9.27 -3.53 13.52
N HIS A 66 -8.15 -3.60 14.23
CA HIS A 66 -7.05 -2.66 14.08
C HIS A 66 -5.98 -3.29 13.17
N ILE A 67 -5.71 -2.65 12.05
CA ILE A 67 -4.69 -3.09 11.10
C ILE A 67 -3.51 -2.15 11.24
N LYS A 68 -2.42 -2.66 11.81
CA LYS A 68 -1.16 -1.95 11.87
C LYS A 68 -0.28 -2.43 10.73
N ILE A 69 0.04 -1.51 9.84
CA ILE A 69 0.89 -1.78 8.69
C ILE A 69 2.22 -1.11 8.96
N TYR A 70 3.24 -1.93 9.21
CA TYR A 70 4.61 -1.47 9.37
C TYR A 70 5.40 -1.85 8.14
N LEU A 71 6.15 -0.87 7.65
CA LEU A 71 7.06 -1.04 6.55
C LEU A 71 8.47 -0.71 6.98
N ARG A 72 9.38 -1.43 6.35
CA ARG A 72 10.81 -1.34 6.55
C ARG A 72 11.28 0.12 6.70
N ASN A 73 12.09 0.28 7.73
CA ASN A 73 13.13 1.26 7.94
C ASN A 73 13.92 1.59 6.66
N LEU A 74 13.64 2.76 6.06
CA LEU A 74 14.34 3.20 4.87
C LEU A 74 15.76 3.58 5.24
N LYS A 75 16.71 2.69 4.93
CA LYS A 75 18.11 2.93 5.25
C LYS A 75 18.61 4.09 4.41
N LEU A 76 19.31 5.01 5.06
CA LEU A 76 20.02 6.11 4.39
C LEU A 76 21.24 5.64 3.56
N ASN A 77 21.47 4.33 3.43
CA ASN A 77 22.76 3.79 3.00
C ASN A 77 22.84 3.40 1.50
N PRO A 78 24.02 3.51 0.86
CA PRO A 78 24.30 3.11 -0.53
C PRO A 78 24.31 1.62 -0.83
N GLY A 79 24.52 0.80 0.20
CA GLY A 79 25.08 -0.54 0.01
C GLY A 79 24.05 -1.65 -0.14
N SER A 80 22.83 -1.50 0.38
CA SER A 80 21.81 -2.54 0.28
C SER A 80 21.35 -2.72 -1.15
N LYS A 81 21.32 -3.96 -1.64
CA LYS A 81 20.89 -4.31 -3.00
C LYS A 81 19.41 -3.97 -3.29
N GLN A 82 18.72 -3.26 -2.39
CA GLN A 82 17.32 -2.86 -2.52
C GLN A 82 16.94 -1.52 -1.87
N ASP A 83 17.75 -0.92 -0.98
CA ASP A 83 17.62 0.49 -0.61
C ASP A 83 18.89 1.18 -1.08
N PHE A 84 18.77 2.01 -2.12
CA PHE A 84 19.91 2.60 -2.83
C PHE A 84 19.96 4.12 -2.66
N ASN A 85 20.63 4.60 -1.61
CA ASN A 85 20.84 6.04 -1.43
C ASN A 85 22.31 6.47 -1.44
N VAL A 86 22.75 7.00 -2.59
CA VAL A 86 23.90 7.93 -2.75
C VAL A 86 23.45 9.07 -3.66
N ASN A 87 23.52 10.33 -3.25
CA ASN A 87 23.24 11.51 -4.11
C ASN A 87 21.76 11.72 -4.50
N GLY A 88 20.81 11.55 -3.58
CA GLY A 88 19.45 12.11 -3.76
C GLY A 88 18.58 11.47 -4.86
N LYS A 89 18.69 10.16 -5.07
CA LYS A 89 17.95 9.43 -6.12
C LYS A 89 17.44 8.09 -5.57
N PHE A 90 16.19 7.99 -5.13
CA PHE A 90 15.66 6.82 -4.42
C PHE A 90 14.62 6.02 -5.25
N ASN A 91 14.79 4.72 -5.49
CA ASN A 91 13.76 3.86 -6.11
C ASN A 91 12.48 3.88 -5.27
N VAL A 92 11.30 4.00 -5.88
CA VAL A 92 10.04 3.84 -5.15
C VAL A 92 10.00 2.46 -4.52
N ASP A 93 9.99 2.41 -3.20
CA ASP A 93 9.93 1.15 -2.46
C ASP A 93 8.60 0.45 -2.77
N LEU A 94 8.71 -0.70 -3.45
CA LEU A 94 7.58 -1.57 -3.77
C LEU A 94 6.84 -2.02 -2.52
N GLY A 95 7.52 -2.12 -1.37
CA GLY A 95 6.92 -2.37 -0.07
C GLY A 95 6.04 -1.21 0.36
N VAL A 96 6.58 0.01 0.34
CA VAL A 96 5.83 1.25 0.61
C VAL A 96 4.58 1.33 -0.26
N LEU A 97 4.73 1.14 -1.57
CA LEU A 97 3.59 1.17 -2.48
C LEU A 97 2.58 0.04 -2.20
N SER A 98 3.06 -1.19 -1.97
CA SER A 98 2.19 -2.35 -1.71
C SER A 98 1.39 -2.21 -0.42
N ALA A 99 2.02 -1.77 0.66
CA ALA A 99 1.29 -1.61 1.91
C ALA A 99 0.40 -0.37 1.91
N ASN A 100 0.74 0.68 1.15
CA ASN A 100 -0.18 1.77 0.88
C ASN A 100 -1.46 1.28 0.19
N VAL A 101 -1.34 0.40 -0.82
CA VAL A 101 -2.52 -0.20 -1.47
C VAL A 101 -3.36 -0.95 -0.45
N PHE A 102 -2.73 -1.80 0.38
CA PHE A 102 -3.47 -2.55 1.38
C PHE A 102 -4.10 -1.62 2.45
N ALA A 103 -3.39 -0.61 2.92
CA ALA A 103 -3.90 0.38 3.87
C ALA A 103 -5.15 1.08 3.35
N ARG A 104 -5.13 1.53 2.10
CA ARG A 104 -6.26 2.18 1.44
C ARG A 104 -7.45 1.23 1.28
N PHE A 105 -7.22 0.01 0.80
CA PHE A 105 -8.25 -1.03 0.75
C PHE A 105 -8.90 -1.25 2.12
N CYS A 106 -8.09 -1.36 3.18
CA CYS A 106 -8.60 -1.56 4.52
C CYS A 106 -9.45 -0.38 5.02
N ARG A 107 -9.04 0.86 4.71
CA ARG A 107 -9.84 2.06 5.02
C ARG A 107 -11.18 2.06 4.27
N LEU A 108 -11.20 1.69 2.99
CA LEU A 108 -12.45 1.55 2.22
C LEU A 108 -13.37 0.46 2.77
N ARG A 109 -12.80 -0.57 3.40
CA ARG A 109 -13.54 -1.64 4.08
C ARG A 109 -14.06 -1.24 5.47
N GLY A 110 -13.75 -0.03 5.94
CA GLY A 110 -14.16 0.46 7.26
C GLY A 110 -13.29 -0.06 8.41
N TYR A 111 -12.13 -0.67 8.13
CA TYR A 111 -11.22 -1.10 9.19
C TYR A 111 -10.51 0.10 9.83
N ASN A 112 -10.19 0.00 11.13
CA ASN A 112 -9.34 0.97 11.81
C ASN A 112 -7.89 0.71 11.39
N VAL A 113 -7.36 1.55 10.49
CA VAL A 113 -6.02 1.39 9.93
C VAL A 113 -5.07 2.39 10.55
N LEU A 114 -3.89 1.90 10.97
CA LEU A 114 -2.73 2.71 11.30
C LEU A 114 -1.56 2.27 10.41
N TYR A 115 -1.27 3.07 9.40
CA TYR A 115 -0.22 2.87 8.44
C TYR A 115 0.97 3.81 8.71
N VAL A 116 2.06 3.25 9.26
CA VAL A 116 3.22 3.99 9.73
C VAL A 116 4.49 3.50 9.05
N CYS A 117 5.39 4.42 8.73
CA CYS A 117 6.74 4.12 8.26
C CYS A 117 7.69 5.22 8.72
N GLY A 118 8.98 5.11 8.41
CA GLY A 118 9.97 6.13 8.75
C GLY A 118 11.33 5.89 8.14
N THR A 119 12.22 6.84 8.36
CA THR A 119 13.64 6.72 7.98
C THR A 119 14.46 6.07 9.09
N ASP A 120 15.34 5.15 8.68
CA ASP A 120 16.31 4.51 9.54
C ASP A 120 17.68 5.14 9.38
N GLU A 121 18.12 5.74 10.48
CA GLU A 121 19.12 6.79 10.48
C GLU A 121 20.43 6.38 11.16
N TYR A 122 20.43 5.32 11.97
CA TYR A 122 21.61 4.87 12.70
C TYR A 122 22.45 3.87 11.90
N GLY A 123 23.75 3.82 12.22
CA GLY A 123 24.69 2.81 11.72
C GLY A 123 25.87 3.38 10.91
N THR A 124 26.93 2.56 10.78
CA THR A 124 28.20 2.90 10.08
C THR A 124 27.99 3.40 8.66
N ALA A 125 26.93 2.90 8.05
CA ALA A 125 26.25 3.39 6.88
C ALA A 125 26.20 4.93 6.75
N THR A 126 25.42 5.52 7.65
CA THR A 126 25.14 6.94 7.72
C THR A 126 26.41 7.72 8.00
N GLU A 127 27.27 7.22 8.89
CA GLU A 127 28.56 7.84 9.23
C GLU A 127 29.49 7.93 8.01
N THR A 128 29.61 6.84 7.25
CA THR A 128 30.43 6.80 6.03
C THR A 128 29.92 7.82 5.01
N LYS A 129 28.61 7.87 4.79
CA LYS A 129 28.01 8.79 3.84
C LYS A 129 28.11 10.25 4.28
N ALA A 130 27.93 10.51 5.58
CA ALA A 130 28.11 11.83 6.18
C ALA A 130 29.53 12.35 5.90
N LEU A 131 30.53 11.49 6.15
CA LEU A 131 31.93 11.80 5.86
C LEU A 131 32.18 12.06 4.37
N GLU A 132 31.65 11.21 3.47
CA GLU A 132 31.76 11.40 2.02
C GLU A 132 31.17 12.71 1.52
N GLU A 133 30.05 13.17 2.11
CA GLU A 133 29.37 14.40 1.71
C GLU A 133 29.86 15.63 2.51
N GLY A 134 30.81 15.48 3.43
CA GLY A 134 31.29 16.56 4.29
C GLY A 134 30.21 17.11 5.25
N LEU A 135 29.27 16.26 5.67
CA LEU A 135 28.15 16.58 6.55
C LEU A 135 28.31 15.85 7.88
N THR A 136 27.61 16.30 8.91
CA THR A 136 27.39 15.51 10.13
C THR A 136 26.34 14.40 9.88
N PRO A 137 26.36 13.30 10.67
CA PRO A 137 25.31 12.29 10.60
C PRO A 137 23.89 12.87 10.72
N LYS A 138 23.69 13.86 11.57
CA LYS A 138 22.39 14.52 11.73
C LYS A 138 21.95 15.25 10.46
N GLU A 139 22.83 16.06 9.87
CA GLU A 139 22.53 16.85 8.66
C GLU A 139 22.22 15.94 7.47
N ILE A 140 22.95 14.84 7.30
CA ILE A 140 22.69 13.91 6.20
C ILE A 140 21.33 13.20 6.39
N CYS A 141 20.98 12.84 7.62
CA CYS A 141 19.67 12.27 7.94
C CYS A 141 18.53 13.25 7.66
N GLU A 142 18.68 14.52 8.07
CA GLU A 142 17.69 15.57 7.83
C GLU A 142 17.46 15.79 6.32
N LYS A 143 18.54 15.90 5.55
CA LYS A 143 18.51 16.03 4.10
C LYS A 143 17.72 14.90 3.44
N TYR A 144 18.02 13.65 3.77
CA TYR A 144 17.41 12.50 3.12
C TYR A 144 16.02 12.14 3.63
N HIS A 145 15.71 12.44 4.89
CA HIS A 145 14.34 12.32 5.41
C HIS A 145 13.38 13.23 4.63
N ALA A 146 13.78 14.48 4.37
CA ALA A 146 13.00 15.41 3.56
C ALA A 146 12.79 14.88 2.13
N ILE A 147 13.84 14.37 1.48
CA ILE A 147 13.76 13.79 0.13
C ILE A 147 12.79 12.60 0.10
N HIS A 148 12.87 11.68 1.05
CA HIS A 148 11.94 10.54 1.12
C HIS A 148 10.50 11.00 1.29
N LYS A 149 10.25 11.93 2.20
CA LYS A 149 8.92 12.49 2.45
C LYS A 149 8.32 13.12 1.18
N ASP A 150 9.11 13.87 0.43
CA ASP A 150 8.67 14.51 -0.82
C ASP A 150 8.36 13.50 -1.93
N ILE A 151 9.17 12.45 -2.07
CA ILE A 151 8.94 11.38 -3.04
C ILE A 151 7.64 10.63 -2.70
N TYR A 152 7.43 10.25 -1.44
CA TYR A 152 6.22 9.54 -1.03
C TYR A 152 4.96 10.39 -1.13
N LYS A 153 5.08 11.69 -0.85
CA LYS A 153 4.01 12.64 -1.11
C LYS A 153 3.67 12.69 -2.60
N TRP A 154 4.69 12.74 -3.48
CA TRP A 154 4.47 12.72 -4.93
C TRP A 154 3.85 11.41 -5.42
N PHE A 155 4.24 10.27 -4.83
CA PHE A 155 3.65 8.95 -5.09
C PHE A 155 2.27 8.73 -4.47
N ASN A 156 1.69 9.74 -3.81
CA ASN A 156 0.39 9.66 -3.15
C ASN A 156 0.32 8.50 -2.13
N ILE A 157 1.39 8.35 -1.33
CA ILE A 157 1.43 7.40 -0.21
C ILE A 157 0.72 8.04 1.00
N SER A 158 -0.31 7.35 1.52
CA SER A 158 -1.14 7.83 2.62
C SER A 158 -0.72 7.24 3.97
N PHE A 159 0.51 7.54 4.38
CA PHE A 159 0.94 7.30 5.76
C PHE A 159 0.04 8.08 6.72
N ASP A 160 -0.39 7.44 7.80
CA ASP A 160 -0.97 8.15 8.94
C ASP A 160 0.14 8.90 9.69
N GLU A 161 1.37 8.36 9.65
CA GLU A 161 2.54 8.99 10.22
C GLU A 161 3.83 8.52 9.54
N PHE A 162 4.74 9.45 9.23
CA PHE A 162 6.03 9.17 8.60
C PHE A 162 7.18 9.72 9.45
N GLY A 163 7.79 8.82 10.22
CA GLY A 163 8.69 9.11 11.31
C GLY A 163 10.19 8.99 11.03
N ARG A 164 10.98 9.00 12.12
CA ARG A 164 12.44 8.90 12.14
C ARG A 164 12.89 8.06 13.32
N THR A 165 13.97 7.29 13.17
CA THR A 165 14.56 6.55 14.29
C THR A 165 15.44 7.43 15.20
N SER A 166 15.87 8.61 14.77
CA SER A 166 16.74 9.51 15.55
C SER A 166 15.98 10.38 16.57
N THR A 167 15.12 9.77 17.40
CA THR A 167 14.30 10.49 18.40
C THR A 167 14.67 10.12 19.84
N PRO A 168 14.45 11.00 20.83
CA PRO A 168 14.64 10.66 22.25
C PRO A 168 13.78 9.46 22.68
N GLN A 169 12.56 9.35 22.18
CA GLN A 169 11.67 8.22 22.45
C GLN A 169 12.27 6.90 21.93
N GLN A 170 12.93 6.92 20.77
CA GLN A 170 13.63 5.73 20.28
C GLN A 170 14.71 5.26 21.27
N THR A 171 15.48 6.18 21.83
CA THR A 171 16.49 5.86 22.84
C THR A 171 15.86 5.24 24.07
N GLU A 172 14.78 5.84 24.59
CA GLU A 172 14.07 5.34 25.77
C GLU A 172 13.53 3.92 25.56
N ILE A 173 12.83 3.69 24.45
CA ILE A 173 12.22 2.37 24.17
C ILE A 173 13.28 1.29 23.94
N CYS A 174 14.34 1.59 23.19
CA CYS A 174 15.43 0.64 22.98
C CYS A 174 16.14 0.29 24.29
N GLN A 175 16.42 1.28 25.14
CA GLN A 175 17.07 1.06 26.43
C GLN A 175 16.16 0.26 27.37
N ALA A 176 14.87 0.57 27.44
CA ALA A 176 13.93 -0.14 28.30
C ALA A 176 13.89 -1.64 28.00
N ILE A 177 13.89 -2.01 26.72
CA ILE A 177 13.84 -3.42 26.34
C ILE A 177 15.21 -4.10 26.52
N PHE A 178 16.31 -3.41 26.18
CA PHE A 178 17.64 -3.92 26.50
C PHE A 178 17.77 -4.23 27.99
N THR A 179 17.32 -3.31 28.85
CA THR A 179 17.32 -3.48 30.31
C THR A 179 16.51 -4.69 30.73
N LYS A 180 15.30 -4.89 30.19
CA LYS A 180 14.49 -6.08 30.51
C LYS A 180 15.12 -7.39 30.05
N LEU A 181 15.73 -7.40 28.86
CA LEU A 181 16.47 -8.57 28.38
C LEU A 181 17.68 -8.87 29.27
N PHE A 182 18.38 -7.83 29.71
CA PHE A 182 19.49 -7.94 30.64
C PHE A 182 19.04 -8.51 31.99
N GLU A 183 17.98 -7.93 32.59
CA GLU A 183 17.38 -8.38 33.85
C GLU A 183 16.89 -9.83 33.77
N ASN A 184 16.34 -10.24 32.63
CA ASN A 184 15.89 -11.61 32.38
C ASN A 184 17.02 -12.57 31.97
N SER A 185 18.29 -12.15 32.06
CA SER A 185 19.48 -12.97 31.74
C SER A 185 19.52 -13.50 30.29
N TRP A 186 18.93 -12.78 29.34
CA TRP A 186 18.98 -13.10 27.91
C TRP A 186 20.16 -12.44 27.19
N ILE A 187 20.93 -11.59 27.88
CA ILE A 187 22.11 -10.91 27.33
C ILE A 187 23.37 -11.51 27.94
N SER A 188 24.34 -11.82 27.09
CA SER A 188 25.69 -12.19 27.51
C SER A 188 26.70 -11.35 26.73
N GLU A 189 27.78 -10.95 27.41
CA GLU A 189 28.90 -10.25 26.79
C GLU A 189 29.84 -11.27 26.16
N ASN A 190 30.05 -11.17 24.84
CA ASN A 190 30.94 -12.06 24.09
C ASN A 190 31.67 -11.28 23.00
N THR A 191 32.91 -11.67 22.70
CA THR A 191 33.66 -11.14 21.55
C THR A 191 33.46 -12.07 20.36
N MET A 192 32.85 -11.59 19.27
CA MET A 192 32.66 -12.41 18.06
C MET A 192 32.91 -11.61 16.78
N GLN A 193 33.39 -12.28 15.73
CA GLN A 193 33.49 -11.72 14.39
C GLN A 193 32.25 -12.14 13.58
N GLN A 194 31.45 -11.16 13.14
CA GLN A 194 30.23 -11.41 12.37
C GLN A 194 30.41 -11.02 10.91
N PHE A 195 30.10 -11.95 10.00
CA PHE A 195 29.95 -11.69 8.58
C PHE A 195 28.45 -11.62 8.25
N MET A 196 27.96 -10.46 7.80
CA MET A 196 26.52 -10.21 7.66
C MET A 196 26.05 -10.22 6.20
N GLY A 197 24.93 -10.92 5.95
CA GLY A 197 24.15 -10.88 4.71
C GLY A 197 22.98 -9.88 4.75
N LYS A 198 22.33 -9.63 3.60
CA LYS A 198 21.31 -8.58 3.41
C LYS A 198 19.90 -9.14 3.20
N ASP A 199 19.39 -9.89 4.16
CA ASP A 199 18.01 -10.38 4.17
C ASP A 199 17.29 -9.84 5.41
N ASN A 200 16.05 -9.39 5.26
CA ASN A 200 15.25 -8.82 6.35
C ASN A 200 14.27 -9.83 6.97
N VAL A 201 13.95 -10.93 6.27
CA VAL A 201 12.97 -11.91 6.77
C VAL A 201 13.40 -12.46 8.14
N PRO A 202 14.66 -12.87 8.38
CA PRO A 202 15.07 -13.40 9.69
C PRO A 202 14.99 -12.38 10.83
N PHE A 203 15.19 -11.09 10.53
CA PHE A 203 15.08 -10.05 11.56
C PHE A 203 13.64 -9.95 12.09
N HIS A 204 12.67 -10.16 11.22
CA HIS A 204 11.26 -9.94 11.48
C HIS A 204 10.48 -11.18 11.89
N THR A 205 10.94 -12.37 11.50
CA THR A 205 10.33 -13.65 11.89
C THR A 205 11.00 -14.29 13.10
N VAL A 206 12.29 -13.99 13.34
CA VAL A 206 13.08 -14.63 14.40
C VAL A 206 13.61 -13.61 15.40
N MET A 207 14.48 -12.69 14.99
CA MET A 207 15.21 -11.83 15.92
C MET A 207 14.27 -10.95 16.74
N PHE A 208 13.41 -10.19 16.06
CA PHE A 208 12.52 -9.24 16.69
C PHE A 208 11.46 -9.93 17.58
N PRO A 209 10.71 -10.96 17.12
CA PRO A 209 9.83 -11.71 18.00
C PRO A 209 10.54 -12.32 19.22
N SER A 210 11.76 -12.86 19.05
CA SER A 210 12.54 -13.41 20.16
C SER A 210 12.91 -12.33 21.18
N THR A 211 13.31 -11.15 20.69
CA THR A 211 13.66 -9.99 21.51
C THR A 211 12.46 -9.51 22.33
N LEU A 212 11.27 -9.47 21.72
CA LEU A 212 10.02 -9.14 22.40
C LEU A 212 9.63 -10.20 23.44
N LEU A 213 9.63 -11.47 23.06
CA LEU A 213 9.31 -12.57 23.97
C LEU A 213 10.25 -12.62 25.17
N GLY A 214 11.54 -12.32 24.96
CA GLY A 214 12.55 -12.27 26.02
C GLY A 214 12.29 -11.22 27.09
N THR A 215 11.50 -10.16 26.82
CA THR A 215 11.17 -9.17 27.86
C THR A 215 10.14 -9.69 28.87
N GLY A 216 9.38 -10.74 28.53
CA GLY A 216 8.29 -11.26 29.35
C GLY A 216 7.01 -10.41 29.33
N GLU A 217 6.94 -9.37 28.51
CA GLU A 217 5.77 -8.51 28.38
C GLU A 217 4.79 -8.95 27.29
N LYS A 218 3.57 -8.41 27.35
CA LYS A 218 2.51 -8.68 26.38
C LYS A 218 2.67 -7.81 25.13
N TRP A 219 3.65 -8.16 24.31
CA TRP A 219 3.84 -7.52 23.02
C TRP A 219 2.83 -7.94 21.97
N THR A 220 2.47 -6.99 21.11
CA THR A 220 1.81 -7.31 19.85
C THR A 220 2.83 -7.95 18.91
N LEU A 221 2.62 -9.22 18.58
CA LEU A 221 3.47 -9.95 17.64
C LEU A 221 2.92 -9.87 16.21
N VAL A 222 3.80 -10.08 15.24
CA VAL A 222 3.42 -10.14 13.83
C VAL A 222 2.49 -11.32 13.58
N LYS A 223 1.40 -11.08 12.84
CA LYS A 223 0.42 -12.13 12.47
C LYS A 223 0.61 -12.62 11.04
N SER A 224 0.94 -11.70 10.13
CA SER A 224 1.18 -11.99 8.73
C SER A 224 2.30 -11.12 8.18
N ILE A 225 3.12 -11.73 7.33
CA ILE A 225 4.21 -11.07 6.62
C ILE A 225 3.94 -11.23 5.13
N SER A 226 3.96 -10.13 4.39
CA SER A 226 3.96 -10.15 2.92
C SER A 226 5.33 -9.72 2.41
N VAL A 227 5.94 -10.53 1.55
CA VAL A 227 7.26 -10.26 0.96
C VAL A 227 7.16 -10.27 -0.56
N THR A 228 8.04 -9.53 -1.22
CA THR A 228 8.17 -9.51 -2.68
C THR A 228 9.52 -10.04 -3.16
N GLU A 229 9.55 -10.60 -4.35
CA GLU A 229 10.77 -10.92 -5.10
C GLU A 229 11.36 -9.66 -5.77
N TYR A 230 12.40 -9.80 -6.59
CA TYR A 230 13.07 -8.62 -7.17
C TYR A 230 12.33 -8.05 -8.38
N LEU A 231 12.28 -6.72 -8.45
CA LEU A 231 12.05 -6.00 -9.70
C LEU A 231 13.42 -5.68 -10.33
N ASN A 232 13.69 -6.30 -11.48
CA ASN A 232 14.87 -6.07 -12.30
C ASN A 232 14.60 -4.93 -13.31
N TYR A 233 15.65 -4.38 -13.95
CA TYR A 233 15.56 -3.27 -14.89
C TYR A 233 16.22 -3.61 -16.23
N GLU A 234 15.44 -3.62 -17.30
CA GLU A 234 15.86 -3.94 -18.67
C GLU A 234 16.68 -5.25 -18.77
N SER A 235 17.97 -5.20 -19.09
CA SER A 235 18.81 -6.39 -19.23
C SER A 235 19.54 -6.79 -17.94
N GLY A 236 19.25 -6.14 -16.81
CA GLY A 236 19.98 -6.37 -15.57
C GLY A 236 19.32 -5.83 -14.31
N LYS A 237 20.16 -5.47 -13.34
CA LYS A 237 19.72 -4.93 -12.04
C LYS A 237 19.82 -3.41 -12.05
N PHE A 238 18.95 -2.75 -11.29
CA PHE A 238 19.15 -1.35 -10.94
C PHE A 238 20.57 -1.14 -10.41
N SER A 239 21.29 -0.18 -10.98
CA SER A 239 22.68 0.10 -10.62
C SER A 239 22.93 1.60 -10.62
N LYS A 240 22.92 2.17 -9.42
CA LYS A 240 23.11 3.60 -9.23
C LYS A 240 24.51 4.09 -9.60
N SER A 241 25.56 3.34 -9.26
CA SER A 241 26.95 3.68 -9.64
C SER A 241 27.18 3.71 -11.16
N LYS A 242 26.35 2.98 -11.91
CA LYS A 242 26.37 2.95 -13.37
C LYS A 242 25.29 3.85 -14.00
N GLY A 243 24.48 4.55 -13.19
CA GLY A 243 23.36 5.35 -13.68
C GLY A 243 22.25 4.56 -14.38
N VAL A 244 22.10 3.26 -14.07
CA VAL A 244 21.14 2.36 -14.72
C VAL A 244 19.90 2.18 -13.83
N GLY A 245 18.76 2.68 -14.29
CA GLY A 245 17.47 2.57 -13.59
C GLY A 245 16.74 3.91 -13.49
N VAL A 246 15.46 3.85 -13.09
CA VAL A 246 14.66 5.04 -12.76
C VAL A 246 14.58 5.16 -11.25
N PHE A 247 15.10 6.26 -10.71
CA PHE A 247 15.02 6.58 -9.30
C PHE A 247 13.98 7.70 -9.10
N GLY A 248 13.41 7.81 -7.91
CA GLY A 248 12.18 8.57 -7.59
C GLY A 248 12.20 10.04 -8.00
N ASN A 249 13.32 10.75 -7.81
CA ASN A 249 13.44 12.11 -8.34
C ASN A 249 13.46 12.12 -9.88
N ASP A 250 14.16 11.16 -10.50
CA ASP A 250 14.14 10.98 -11.95
C ASP A 250 12.73 10.61 -12.46
N ALA A 251 11.95 9.83 -11.69
CA ALA A 251 10.57 9.46 -12.02
C ALA A 251 9.67 10.71 -12.12
N LYS A 252 9.80 11.65 -11.19
CA LYS A 252 9.10 12.95 -11.23
C LYS A 252 9.54 13.80 -12.43
N ASP A 253 10.81 13.73 -12.78
CA ASP A 253 11.38 14.50 -13.89
C ASP A 253 10.94 13.95 -15.27
N THR A 254 10.54 12.69 -15.36
CA THR A 254 10.00 12.10 -16.62
C THR A 254 8.69 12.74 -17.10
N LYS A 255 8.00 13.52 -16.25
CA LYS A 255 6.65 14.05 -16.49
C LYS A 255 5.57 12.99 -16.68
N ILE A 256 5.88 11.70 -16.51
CA ILE A 256 4.89 10.65 -16.41
C ILE A 256 4.17 10.79 -15.06
N PRO A 257 2.83 10.86 -15.02
CA PRO A 257 2.09 10.99 -13.77
C PRO A 257 2.41 9.85 -12.79
N ALA A 258 2.43 10.16 -11.50
CA ALA A 258 2.64 9.16 -10.44
C ALA A 258 1.67 7.97 -10.58
N GLU A 259 0.46 8.22 -11.08
CA GLU A 259 -0.56 7.19 -11.24
C GLU A 259 -0.19 6.09 -12.24
N VAL A 260 0.48 6.48 -13.33
CA VAL A 260 0.97 5.53 -14.34
C VAL A 260 2.08 4.67 -13.74
N TRP A 261 2.97 5.28 -12.94
CA TRP A 261 4.00 4.53 -12.21
C TRP A 261 3.40 3.54 -11.22
N ARG A 262 2.43 3.98 -10.43
CA ARG A 262 1.74 3.13 -9.45
C ARG A 262 1.08 1.94 -10.14
N TYR A 263 0.30 2.19 -11.19
CA TYR A 263 -0.34 1.14 -11.98
C TYR A 263 0.67 0.13 -12.51
N TYR A 264 1.73 0.60 -13.16
CA TYR A 264 2.73 -0.25 -13.79
C TYR A 264 3.49 -1.12 -12.78
N LEU A 265 3.94 -0.52 -11.67
CA LEU A 265 4.66 -1.24 -10.63
C LEU A 265 3.78 -2.29 -9.95
N LEU A 266 2.49 -2.01 -9.77
CA LEU A 266 1.54 -2.93 -9.13
C LEU A 266 1.07 -4.06 -10.07
N THR A 267 0.84 -3.78 -11.36
CA THR A 267 0.52 -4.85 -12.32
C THR A 267 1.70 -5.79 -12.55
N ASN A 268 2.92 -5.29 -12.36
CA ASN A 268 4.16 -6.06 -12.45
C ASN A 268 4.75 -6.37 -11.06
N ARG A 269 3.94 -6.36 -9.99
CA ARG A 269 4.43 -6.68 -8.64
C ARG A 269 5.05 -8.09 -8.61
N PRO A 270 6.30 -8.24 -8.14
CA PRO A 270 6.98 -9.53 -8.03
C PRO A 270 6.48 -10.31 -6.81
N GLU A 271 5.33 -10.98 -6.94
CA GLU A 271 4.69 -11.72 -5.82
C GLU A 271 5.18 -13.17 -5.67
N VAL A 272 5.56 -13.81 -6.78
CA VAL A 272 5.94 -15.24 -6.82
C VAL A 272 7.35 -15.44 -7.37
N SER A 273 7.74 -14.59 -8.31
CA SER A 273 9.04 -14.62 -8.96
C SER A 273 9.47 -13.21 -9.28
N ASP A 274 10.76 -13.05 -9.56
CA ASP A 274 11.32 -11.82 -10.11
C ASP A 274 10.50 -11.34 -11.32
N THR A 275 10.42 -10.02 -11.43
CA THR A 275 9.77 -9.33 -12.55
C THR A 275 10.74 -8.35 -13.18
N LEU A 276 10.43 -7.90 -14.40
CA LEU A 276 11.30 -7.03 -15.16
C LEU A 276 10.57 -5.75 -15.54
N PHE A 277 11.15 -4.61 -15.16
CA PHE A 277 10.77 -3.32 -15.68
C PHE A 277 11.35 -3.15 -17.10
N THR A 278 10.52 -2.80 -18.07
CA THR A 278 10.99 -2.27 -19.36
C THR A 278 10.17 -1.07 -19.81
N TRP A 279 10.80 -0.10 -20.45
CA TRP A 279 10.09 1.07 -21.00
C TRP A 279 9.06 0.69 -22.05
N LYS A 280 9.38 -0.33 -22.85
CA LYS A 280 8.47 -0.85 -23.88
C LYS A 280 7.19 -1.43 -23.27
N ASP A 281 7.33 -2.20 -22.19
CA ASP A 281 6.18 -2.76 -21.46
C ASP A 281 5.38 -1.67 -20.74
N LEU A 282 6.05 -0.66 -20.15
CA LEU A 282 5.38 0.50 -19.56
C LEU A 282 4.49 1.22 -20.58
N GLN A 283 5.05 1.54 -21.75
CA GLN A 283 4.29 2.18 -22.82
C GLN A 283 3.15 1.30 -23.34
N ALA A 284 3.41 0.00 -23.53
CA ALA A 284 2.41 -0.95 -23.99
C ALA A 284 1.21 -0.98 -23.05
N LYS A 285 1.44 -1.14 -21.73
CA LYS A 285 0.39 -1.19 -20.72
C LYS A 285 -0.37 0.11 -20.57
N LEU A 286 0.32 1.25 -20.60
CA LEU A 286 -0.34 2.56 -20.62
C LEU A 286 -1.31 2.67 -21.81
N ASN A 287 -0.87 2.28 -23.00
CA ASN A 287 -1.69 2.39 -24.21
C ASN A 287 -2.84 1.38 -24.21
N SER A 288 -2.58 0.11 -23.92
CA SER A 288 -3.60 -0.95 -24.06
C SER A 288 -4.55 -1.02 -22.87
N GLU A 289 -4.05 -0.87 -21.65
CA GLU A 289 -4.83 -1.13 -20.43
C GLU A 289 -5.42 0.16 -19.85
N LEU A 290 -4.64 1.24 -19.78
CA LEU A 290 -5.12 2.51 -19.25
C LEU A 290 -5.87 3.34 -20.31
N LEU A 291 -5.28 3.58 -21.48
CA LEU A 291 -5.88 4.43 -22.50
C LEU A 291 -7.01 3.72 -23.25
N ASN A 292 -6.72 2.59 -23.89
CA ASN A 292 -7.67 1.93 -24.79
C ASN A 292 -8.78 1.15 -24.08
N ASN A 293 -8.63 0.85 -22.79
CA ASN A 293 -9.62 0.10 -22.02
C ASN A 293 -10.29 0.99 -20.96
N LEU A 294 -9.62 1.29 -19.84
CA LEU A 294 -10.22 2.07 -18.76
C LEU A 294 -10.63 3.48 -19.22
N GLY A 295 -9.68 4.24 -19.79
CA GLY A 295 -9.90 5.59 -20.28
C GLY A 295 -10.93 5.65 -21.40
N ASN A 296 -10.90 4.70 -22.34
CA ASN A 296 -11.92 4.62 -23.39
C ASN A 296 -13.33 4.41 -22.82
N PHE A 297 -13.50 3.49 -21.86
CA PHE A 297 -14.80 3.25 -21.24
C PHE A 297 -15.32 4.52 -20.56
N VAL A 298 -14.52 5.09 -19.65
CA VAL A 298 -14.88 6.29 -18.88
C VAL A 298 -15.20 7.46 -19.82
N ASN A 299 -14.33 7.72 -20.81
CA ASN A 299 -14.53 8.81 -21.76
C ASN A 299 -15.80 8.63 -22.59
N ARG A 300 -16.12 7.42 -23.07
CA ARG A 300 -17.35 7.16 -23.84
C ARG A 300 -18.60 7.45 -23.02
N VAL A 301 -18.63 7.05 -21.75
CA VAL A 301 -19.77 7.30 -20.84
C VAL A 301 -19.92 8.79 -20.57
N LEU A 302 -18.86 9.44 -20.09
CA LEU A 302 -18.93 10.83 -19.64
C LEU A 302 -19.10 11.82 -20.79
N SER A 303 -18.39 11.61 -21.91
CA SER A 303 -18.55 12.48 -23.08
C SER A 303 -19.93 12.36 -23.71
N PHE A 304 -20.59 11.21 -23.61
CA PHE A 304 -21.97 11.05 -24.08
C PHE A 304 -22.96 11.80 -23.20
N ILE A 305 -22.79 11.72 -21.88
CA ILE A 305 -23.64 12.44 -20.92
C ILE A 305 -23.45 13.96 -21.06
N ALA A 306 -22.19 14.41 -21.22
CA ALA A 306 -21.86 15.83 -21.32
C ALA A 306 -22.42 16.51 -22.59
N LYS A 307 -22.73 15.74 -23.66
CA LYS A 307 -23.36 16.30 -24.87
C LYS A 307 -24.71 16.94 -24.54
N PRO A 308 -25.07 18.05 -25.21
CA PRO A 308 -26.35 18.73 -24.96
C PRO A 308 -27.55 17.83 -25.29
N LYS A 309 -28.69 18.15 -24.68
CA LYS A 309 -29.97 17.46 -24.95
C LYS A 309 -30.25 17.39 -26.45
N GLY A 310 -30.71 16.22 -26.92
CA GLY A 310 -30.88 15.89 -28.33
C GLY A 310 -29.65 15.26 -29.00
N ARG A 311 -28.48 15.29 -28.35
CA ARG A 311 -27.28 14.52 -28.72
C ARG A 311 -26.69 13.71 -27.57
N GLY A 312 -27.31 13.79 -26.39
CA GLY A 312 -26.88 13.25 -25.10
C GLY A 312 -27.77 13.81 -23.99
N TYR A 313 -27.28 13.82 -22.74
CA TYR A 313 -28.12 14.11 -21.57
C TYR A 313 -27.89 15.49 -20.91
N GLY A 314 -27.05 16.34 -21.49
CA GLY A 314 -26.81 17.71 -21.00
C GLY A 314 -26.11 17.75 -19.64
N SER A 315 -25.15 16.86 -19.41
CA SER A 315 -24.41 16.70 -18.15
C SER A 315 -25.27 16.23 -16.96
N ILE A 316 -26.46 15.71 -17.22
CA ILE A 316 -27.35 15.14 -16.20
C ILE A 316 -27.36 13.61 -16.39
N VAL A 317 -27.15 12.86 -15.32
CA VAL A 317 -27.29 11.40 -15.39
C VAL A 317 -28.78 11.06 -15.53
N PRO A 318 -29.20 10.32 -16.57
CA PRO A 318 -30.62 10.05 -16.78
C PRO A 318 -31.19 9.14 -15.69
N ASP A 319 -32.49 9.28 -15.45
CA ASP A 319 -33.23 8.34 -14.61
C ASP A 319 -33.54 7.05 -15.41
N ALA A 320 -33.59 5.92 -14.73
CA ALA A 320 -33.59 4.60 -15.38
C ALA A 320 -34.48 3.58 -14.65
N PRO A 321 -35.81 3.78 -14.62
CA PRO A 321 -36.74 2.79 -14.09
C PRO A 321 -36.70 1.50 -14.94
N GLY A 322 -36.83 0.34 -14.29
CA GLY A 322 -36.88 -0.96 -15.00
C GLY A 322 -35.52 -1.57 -15.35
N ALA A 323 -34.41 -1.03 -14.83
CA ALA A 323 -33.07 -1.54 -15.08
C ALA A 323 -32.90 -3.04 -14.73
N GLU A 324 -33.63 -3.50 -13.72
CA GLU A 324 -33.70 -4.90 -13.28
C GLU A 324 -34.30 -5.87 -14.31
N THR A 325 -35.10 -5.36 -15.26
CA THR A 325 -35.71 -6.17 -16.34
C THR A 325 -34.90 -6.14 -17.64
N HIS A 326 -33.95 -5.21 -17.79
CA HIS A 326 -33.13 -5.09 -18.99
C HIS A 326 -32.08 -6.22 -19.05
N CYS A 327 -32.28 -7.17 -19.97
CA CYS A 327 -31.54 -8.44 -20.03
C CYS A 327 -30.00 -8.26 -20.01
N LEU A 328 -29.46 -7.39 -20.86
CA LEU A 328 -28.01 -7.15 -20.91
C LEU A 328 -27.48 -6.48 -19.63
N THR A 329 -28.27 -5.62 -18.99
CA THR A 329 -27.91 -4.98 -17.70
C THR A 329 -27.84 -6.03 -16.60
N LYS A 330 -28.84 -6.91 -16.55
CA LYS A 330 -28.87 -7.99 -15.55
C LYS A 330 -27.68 -8.94 -15.70
N THR A 331 -27.38 -9.39 -16.91
CA THR A 331 -26.22 -10.25 -17.17
C THR A 331 -24.90 -9.56 -16.82
N LEU A 332 -24.77 -8.26 -17.09
CA LEU A 332 -23.60 -7.49 -16.69
C LEU A 332 -23.48 -7.40 -15.17
N ALA A 333 -24.58 -7.09 -14.46
CA ALA A 333 -24.60 -6.99 -13.00
C ALA A 333 -24.18 -8.31 -12.33
N GLU A 334 -24.69 -9.45 -12.82
CA GLU A 334 -24.31 -10.79 -12.30
C GLU A 334 -22.81 -11.08 -12.50
N LYS A 335 -22.24 -10.72 -13.66
CA LYS A 335 -20.80 -10.88 -13.92
C LYS A 335 -19.96 -9.96 -13.04
N VAL A 336 -20.34 -8.70 -12.95
CA VAL A 336 -19.62 -7.68 -12.17
C VAL A 336 -19.66 -8.01 -10.69
N GLY A 337 -20.79 -8.49 -10.17
CA GLY A 337 -20.90 -8.97 -8.79
C GLY A 337 -19.86 -10.03 -8.45
N LYS A 338 -19.68 -11.04 -9.32
CA LYS A 338 -18.65 -12.07 -9.16
C LYS A 338 -17.23 -11.52 -9.19
N TYR A 339 -16.95 -10.52 -10.05
CA TYR A 339 -15.64 -9.87 -10.07
C TYR A 339 -15.38 -9.04 -8.81
N VAL A 340 -16.41 -8.39 -8.25
CA VAL A 340 -16.29 -7.66 -6.97
C VAL A 340 -16.00 -8.64 -5.83
N GLU A 341 -16.73 -9.74 -5.74
CA GLU A 341 -16.47 -10.79 -4.74
C GLU A 341 -15.04 -11.32 -4.84
N GLN A 342 -14.58 -11.64 -6.06
CA GLN A 342 -13.23 -12.12 -6.28
C GLN A 342 -12.17 -11.08 -5.92
N TYR A 343 -12.40 -9.81 -6.28
CA TYR A 343 -11.52 -8.70 -5.90
C TYR A 343 -11.37 -8.62 -4.38
N LEU A 344 -12.49 -8.66 -3.64
CA LEU A 344 -12.48 -8.58 -2.19
C LEU A 344 -11.70 -9.75 -1.56
N GLU A 345 -11.92 -10.97 -2.06
CA GLU A 345 -11.21 -12.15 -1.60
C GLU A 345 -9.69 -12.05 -1.84
N ASP A 346 -9.29 -11.62 -3.04
CA ASP A 346 -7.88 -11.46 -3.41
C ASP A 346 -7.22 -10.39 -2.54
N MET A 347 -7.90 -9.25 -2.31
CA MET A 347 -7.38 -8.15 -1.51
C MET A 347 -7.25 -8.49 -0.03
N GLU A 348 -8.23 -9.21 0.57
CA GLU A 348 -8.13 -9.72 1.94
C GLU A 348 -6.96 -10.71 2.13
N LYS A 349 -6.60 -11.44 1.07
CA LYS A 349 -5.45 -12.33 1.02
C LYS A 349 -4.16 -11.64 0.57
N ILE A 350 -4.16 -10.31 0.41
CA ILE A 350 -3.01 -9.48 0.01
C ILE A 350 -2.45 -9.90 -1.38
N LYS A 351 -3.31 -10.43 -2.26
CA LYS A 351 -2.99 -10.75 -3.66
C LYS A 351 -3.19 -9.50 -4.53
N LEU A 352 -2.40 -8.46 -4.28
CA LEU A 352 -2.59 -7.12 -4.84
C LEU A 352 -2.58 -7.11 -6.37
N LYS A 353 -1.68 -7.87 -6.99
CA LYS A 353 -1.61 -7.97 -8.46
C LYS A 353 -2.88 -8.58 -9.06
N GLN A 354 -3.43 -9.60 -8.41
CA GLN A 354 -4.64 -10.26 -8.88
C GLN A 354 -5.87 -9.36 -8.65
N GLY A 355 -5.95 -8.69 -7.49
CA GLY A 355 -6.98 -7.69 -7.20
C GLY A 355 -7.02 -6.59 -8.27
N LEU A 356 -5.87 -6.00 -8.63
CA LEU A 356 -5.79 -4.99 -9.68
C LEU A 356 -6.30 -5.50 -11.03
N LYS A 357 -5.89 -6.71 -11.44
CA LYS A 357 -6.35 -7.32 -12.69
C LYS A 357 -7.86 -7.54 -12.70
N THR A 358 -8.41 -8.04 -11.61
CA THR A 358 -9.86 -8.26 -11.45
C THR A 358 -10.62 -6.94 -11.54
N GLY A 359 -10.16 -5.89 -10.84
CA GLY A 359 -10.75 -4.56 -10.91
C GLY A 359 -10.72 -3.96 -12.32
N MET A 360 -9.58 -4.05 -13.01
CA MET A 360 -9.44 -3.59 -14.40
C MET A 360 -10.34 -4.35 -15.38
N ARG A 361 -10.64 -5.63 -15.11
CA ARG A 361 -11.50 -6.45 -15.99
C ARG A 361 -12.93 -5.92 -16.09
N ILE A 362 -13.42 -5.25 -15.05
CA ILE A 362 -14.76 -4.65 -15.03
C ILE A 362 -14.87 -3.55 -16.10
N SER A 363 -13.79 -2.79 -16.36
CA SER A 363 -13.78 -1.80 -17.44
C SER A 363 -13.90 -2.43 -18.84
N SER A 364 -13.37 -3.63 -19.03
CA SER A 364 -13.51 -4.38 -20.28
C SER A 364 -14.94 -4.88 -20.48
N GLU A 365 -15.60 -5.37 -19.43
CA GLU A 365 -17.03 -5.71 -19.48
C GLU A 365 -17.89 -4.47 -19.76
N GLY A 366 -17.55 -3.31 -19.18
CA GLY A 366 -18.20 -2.03 -19.47
C GLY A 366 -18.07 -1.62 -20.94
N ASN A 367 -16.87 -1.73 -21.51
CA ASN A 367 -16.64 -1.49 -22.94
C ASN A 367 -17.47 -2.42 -23.84
N ALA A 368 -17.49 -3.72 -23.51
CA ALA A 368 -18.28 -4.71 -24.24
C ALA A 368 -19.78 -4.44 -24.12
N TYR A 369 -20.26 -4.05 -22.95
CA TYR A 369 -21.65 -3.69 -22.71
C TYR A 369 -22.09 -2.49 -23.55
N LEU A 370 -21.32 -1.41 -23.58
CA LEU A 370 -21.59 -0.26 -24.45
C LEU A 370 -21.60 -0.65 -25.93
N GLN A 371 -20.72 -1.57 -26.33
CA GLN A 371 -20.65 -2.01 -27.72
C GLN A 371 -21.86 -2.86 -28.10
N ASN A 372 -22.23 -3.84 -27.27
CA ASN A 372 -23.31 -4.79 -27.56
C ASN A 372 -24.70 -4.15 -27.50
N THR A 373 -24.86 -3.08 -26.72
CA THR A 373 -26.10 -2.31 -26.64
C THR A 373 -26.26 -1.30 -27.77
N GLU A 374 -25.18 -1.04 -28.54
CA GLU A 374 -25.13 0.00 -29.56
C GLU A 374 -25.77 1.32 -29.09
N PHE A 375 -25.43 1.77 -27.87
CA PHE A 375 -26.16 2.82 -27.13
C PHE A 375 -26.40 4.12 -27.92
N TRP A 376 -25.54 4.44 -28.89
CA TRP A 376 -25.67 5.61 -29.76
C TRP A 376 -26.81 5.50 -30.78
N LYS A 377 -27.15 4.28 -31.22
CA LYS A 377 -28.36 4.01 -32.00
C LYS A 377 -29.57 3.99 -31.08
N LEU A 378 -29.44 3.29 -29.94
CA LEU A 378 -30.49 3.15 -28.95
C LEU A 378 -31.03 4.50 -28.48
N TYR A 379 -30.17 5.51 -28.30
CA TYR A 379 -30.60 6.86 -27.92
C TYR A 379 -31.63 7.48 -28.88
N LYS A 380 -31.61 7.11 -30.17
CA LYS A 380 -32.55 7.62 -31.18
C LYS A 380 -33.81 6.77 -31.32
N GLU A 381 -33.70 5.49 -31.01
CA GLU A 381 -34.74 4.48 -31.28
C GLU A 381 -35.57 4.17 -30.02
N ASP A 382 -34.90 4.07 -28.87
CA ASP A 382 -35.48 3.79 -27.56
C ASP A 382 -34.66 4.51 -26.46
N GLU A 383 -35.04 5.76 -26.21
CA GLU A 383 -34.37 6.62 -25.23
C GLU A 383 -34.47 6.03 -23.80
N ALA A 384 -35.53 5.29 -23.48
CA ALA A 384 -35.71 4.68 -22.16
C ALA A 384 -34.69 3.56 -21.91
N SER A 385 -34.49 2.66 -22.88
CA SER A 385 -33.44 1.64 -22.78
C SER A 385 -32.04 2.26 -22.80
N CYS A 386 -31.82 3.33 -23.58
CA CYS A 386 -30.54 4.06 -23.55
C CYS A 386 -30.25 4.68 -22.18
N ALA A 387 -31.27 5.23 -21.52
CA ALA A 387 -31.15 5.78 -20.17
C ALA A 387 -30.68 4.70 -19.17
N ILE A 388 -31.23 3.48 -19.24
CA ILE A 388 -30.77 2.34 -18.43
C ILE A 388 -29.30 2.02 -18.69
N VAL A 389 -28.90 1.92 -19.96
CA VAL A 389 -27.52 1.60 -20.35
C VAL A 389 -26.54 2.64 -19.82
N ILE A 390 -26.86 3.92 -19.96
CA ILE A 390 -25.98 5.01 -19.53
C ILE A 390 -25.95 5.14 -18.02
N ARG A 391 -27.09 5.05 -17.32
CA ARG A 391 -27.14 5.06 -15.85
C ARG A 391 -26.32 3.90 -15.27
N THR A 392 -26.48 2.70 -15.81
CA THR A 392 -25.69 1.51 -15.42
C THR A 392 -24.20 1.74 -15.65
N SER A 393 -23.83 2.31 -16.80
CA SER A 393 -22.43 2.58 -17.14
C SER A 393 -21.78 3.63 -16.23
N VAL A 394 -22.53 4.65 -15.81
CA VAL A 394 -22.07 5.61 -14.79
C VAL A 394 -21.84 4.91 -13.44
N GLY A 395 -22.77 4.05 -13.03
CA GLY A 395 -22.60 3.23 -11.81
C GLY A 395 -21.36 2.34 -11.88
N LEU A 396 -21.04 1.79 -13.06
CA LEU A 396 -19.80 1.04 -13.28
C LEU A 396 -18.56 1.91 -13.21
N VAL A 397 -18.57 3.12 -13.78
CA VAL A 397 -17.46 4.07 -13.64
C VAL A 397 -17.20 4.37 -12.17
N TYR A 398 -18.25 4.64 -11.40
CA TYR A 398 -18.16 4.86 -9.95
C TYR A 398 -17.58 3.64 -9.22
N LEU A 399 -18.11 2.44 -9.49
CA LEU A 399 -17.62 1.19 -8.89
C LEU A 399 -16.14 0.95 -9.21
N ILE A 400 -15.73 1.12 -10.46
CA ILE A 400 -14.33 0.99 -10.89
C ILE A 400 -13.47 2.01 -10.15
N ALA A 401 -13.91 3.26 -10.01
CA ALA A 401 -13.18 4.28 -9.24
C ALA A 401 -12.97 3.88 -7.78
N CYS A 402 -13.98 3.26 -7.12
CA CYS A 402 -13.84 2.73 -5.77
C CYS A 402 -12.84 1.55 -5.69
N LEU A 403 -12.95 0.58 -6.61
CA LEU A 403 -12.07 -0.60 -6.62
C LEU A 403 -10.62 -0.26 -6.99
N LEU A 404 -10.43 0.79 -7.79
CA LEU A 404 -9.11 1.24 -8.19
C LEU A 404 -8.52 2.27 -7.24
N GLU A 405 -9.25 2.88 -6.31
CA GLU A 405 -8.71 3.86 -5.35
C GLU A 405 -7.44 3.40 -4.62
N PRO A 406 -7.34 2.15 -4.13
CA PRO A 406 -6.12 1.70 -3.46
C PRO A 406 -4.88 1.73 -4.35
N PHE A 407 -5.07 1.50 -5.64
CA PHE A 407 -4.04 1.42 -6.67
C PHE A 407 -3.79 2.80 -7.29
N MET A 408 -4.88 3.45 -7.67
CA MET A 408 -4.95 4.68 -8.44
C MET A 408 -5.76 5.83 -7.79
N PRO A 409 -5.31 6.37 -6.64
CA PRO A 409 -6.10 7.32 -5.85
C PRO A 409 -6.37 8.65 -6.56
N SER A 410 -5.45 9.12 -7.42
CA SER A 410 -5.62 10.41 -8.13
C SER A 410 -6.66 10.29 -9.23
N PHE A 411 -6.73 9.14 -9.90
CA PHE A 411 -7.82 8.82 -10.83
C PHE A 411 -9.16 8.88 -10.10
N THR A 412 -9.26 8.25 -8.92
CA THR A 412 -10.50 8.24 -8.15
C THR A 412 -10.96 9.63 -7.72
N MET A 413 -10.04 10.51 -7.30
CA MET A 413 -10.38 11.90 -6.91
C MET A 413 -11.00 12.74 -8.03
N GLU A 414 -10.78 12.38 -9.30
CA GLU A 414 -11.43 13.06 -10.44
C GLU A 414 -12.92 12.73 -10.55
N PHE A 415 -13.34 11.55 -10.06
CA PHE A 415 -14.72 11.06 -10.17
C PHE A 415 -15.47 11.07 -8.84
N LEU A 416 -14.75 10.98 -7.72
CA LEU A 416 -15.29 11.01 -6.38
C LEU A 416 -14.84 12.33 -5.71
N PRO A 417 -15.74 13.28 -5.43
CA PRO A 417 -15.39 14.38 -4.52
C PRO A 417 -14.89 13.78 -3.20
N PRO A 418 -14.06 14.49 -2.42
CA PRO A 418 -13.49 13.96 -1.18
C PRO A 418 -14.59 13.34 -0.33
N PHE A 419 -14.46 12.04 -0.09
CA PHE A 419 -15.35 11.25 0.75
C PHE A 419 -15.53 11.97 2.08
N ASP A 420 -16.67 12.64 2.26
CA ASP A 420 -17.13 13.00 3.58
C ASP A 420 -17.81 11.75 4.14
N GLN A 421 -17.14 11.13 5.11
CA GLN A 421 -17.55 9.89 5.77
C GLN A 421 -18.92 10.01 6.48
N SER A 422 -19.45 11.22 6.62
CA SER A 422 -20.79 11.51 7.15
C SER A 422 -21.95 11.15 6.20
N SER A 423 -21.69 10.82 4.94
CA SER A 423 -22.72 10.53 3.93
C SER A 423 -23.15 9.06 3.82
N LEU A 424 -22.57 8.16 4.63
CA LEU A 424 -22.95 6.74 4.67
C LEU A 424 -24.17 6.43 5.56
N ASP A 425 -24.69 7.44 6.27
CA ASP A 425 -25.83 7.30 7.19
C ASP A 425 -27.18 7.77 6.58
N ALA A 426 -27.25 8.01 5.27
CA ALA A 426 -28.47 8.40 4.54
C ALA A 426 -28.69 7.53 3.31
#